data_AF-A0A2V8U5M5-F1
#
_entry.id   AF-A0A2V8U5M5-F1
#
_cell.length_a   1.000
_cell.length_b   1.000
_cell.length_c   1.000
_cell.angle_alpha   90.00
_cell.angle_beta   90.00
_cell.angle_gamma   90.00
#
_symmetry.space_group_name_H-M   'P 1'
#
loop_
_entity.id
_entity.type
_entity.pdbx_description
1 polymer ?
#
loop_
_entity_poly.entity_id
_entity_poly.type
_entity_poly.pdbx_seq_one_letter_code
_entity_poly.pdbx_strand_id
1 'polypeptide(L)'
;MELMRGLTAEYATVKAPLPRSKKPLDFDAKGTWDKQKWDEAAKELGPAARIGDLVQVTHVDIEKDSIILEINGGMKRKGSWKDHISIGMGGATTPISNGGNSNAPSGTTIALRFNASIGEITATDVKKMLAPVLDFDKRSATEQYADTLPPEIKQAIEQKKPVEGMDRDQVLLALGKPARKTRETKDGVDFEDWIYGQPPGRVTFVTFSGAKVVRIKETYAGLGGTIAETPKPIQ
;
A
#
# COMPACT_ATOMS: atom_id res chain seq x y z
N MET A 1 4.59 5.26 18.02
CA MET A 1 5.02 5.21 16.59
C MET A 1 4.68 3.89 15.90
N GLU A 2 4.73 2.75 16.59
CA GLU A 2 4.44 1.44 15.98
C GLU A 2 2.98 1.26 15.57
N LEU A 3 2.02 1.76 16.36
CA LEU A 3 0.58 1.69 16.07
C LEU A 3 0.20 2.39 14.75
N MET A 4 0.64 3.63 14.57
CA MET A 4 0.38 4.40 13.34
C MET A 4 0.98 3.69 12.12
N ARG A 5 2.21 3.18 12.24
CA ARG A 5 2.89 2.47 11.15
C ARG A 5 2.19 1.14 10.81
N GLY A 6 1.71 0.41 11.82
CA GLY A 6 1.07 -0.89 11.64
C GLY A 6 -0.41 -0.82 11.22
N LEU A 7 -1.00 0.37 11.16
CA LEU A 7 -2.37 0.59 10.71
C LEU A 7 -2.43 1.43 9.43
N THR A 8 -1.47 2.32 9.18
CA THR A 8 -1.43 3.12 7.95
C THR A 8 -1.09 2.23 6.76
N ALA A 9 -1.78 2.45 5.65
CA ALA A 9 -1.69 1.68 4.41
C ALA A 9 -2.19 0.22 4.49
N GLU A 10 -2.82 -0.16 5.62
CA GLU A 10 -3.50 -1.45 5.75
C GLU A 10 -4.76 -1.50 4.89
N TYR A 11 -5.02 -2.66 4.31
CA TYR A 11 -6.24 -2.94 3.56
C TYR A 11 -7.19 -3.78 4.41
N ALA A 12 -8.47 -3.52 4.26
CA ALA A 12 -9.52 -4.30 4.91
C ALA A 12 -10.69 -4.51 3.95
N THR A 13 -11.38 -5.65 4.08
CA THR A 13 -12.67 -5.84 3.43
C THR A 13 -13.80 -5.37 4.33
N VAL A 14 -14.72 -4.61 3.77
CA VAL A 14 -15.87 -4.09 4.49
C VAL A 14 -16.86 -5.21 4.82
N LYS A 15 -17.22 -5.35 6.10
CA LYS A 15 -18.19 -6.35 6.60
C LYS A 15 -19.55 -5.75 6.97
N ALA A 16 -19.62 -4.44 7.17
CA ALA A 16 -20.85 -3.70 7.38
C ALA A 16 -20.86 -2.45 6.50
N PRO A 17 -22.03 -1.96 6.03
CA PRO A 17 -22.09 -0.79 5.16
C PRO A 17 -21.36 0.40 5.79
N LEU A 18 -20.41 0.99 5.05
CA LEU A 18 -19.71 2.20 5.49
C LEU A 18 -20.33 3.40 4.81
N PRO A 19 -21.10 4.24 5.53
CA PRO A 19 -21.64 5.47 4.97
C PRO A 19 -20.57 6.55 4.80
N ARG A 20 -20.83 7.48 3.90
CA ARG A 20 -20.15 8.78 3.93
C ARG A 20 -20.67 9.57 5.12
N SER A 21 -19.79 10.28 5.79
CA SER A 21 -20.18 11.16 6.89
C SER A 21 -19.32 12.40 6.94
N LYS A 22 -19.96 13.54 7.20
CA LYS A 22 -19.27 14.81 7.44
C LYS A 22 -18.47 14.76 8.74
N LYS A 23 -18.85 13.95 9.72
CA LYS A 23 -18.17 13.73 11.01
C LYS A 23 -17.63 12.30 11.08
N PRO A 24 -16.59 12.00 11.88
CA PRO A 24 -16.17 10.62 12.10
C PRO A 24 -17.35 9.74 12.54
N LEU A 25 -17.43 8.54 11.98
CA LEU A 25 -18.37 7.50 12.36
C LEU A 25 -17.92 6.91 13.70
N ASP A 26 -18.69 7.16 14.75
CA ASP A 26 -18.38 6.62 16.07
C ASP A 26 -18.52 5.09 16.06
N PHE A 27 -17.50 4.42 16.58
CA PHE A 27 -17.43 2.99 16.76
C PHE A 27 -16.80 2.69 18.13
N ASP A 28 -17.49 1.95 19.00
CA ASP A 28 -16.98 1.61 20.33
C ASP A 28 -15.94 0.49 20.23
N ALA A 29 -14.84 0.61 20.98
CA ALA A 29 -13.77 -0.38 21.04
C ALA A 29 -14.21 -1.81 21.43
N LYS A 30 -15.40 -1.98 22.01
CA LYS A 30 -16.03 -3.29 22.28
C LYS A 30 -16.67 -3.93 21.04
N GLY A 31 -16.58 -3.29 19.87
CA GLY A 31 -17.07 -3.84 18.61
C GLY A 31 -18.51 -3.46 18.28
N THR A 32 -19.06 -2.41 18.90
CA THR A 32 -20.45 -1.98 18.72
C THR A 32 -20.53 -0.57 18.16
N TRP A 33 -21.57 -0.29 17.39
CA TRP A 33 -21.83 1.06 16.85
C TRP A 33 -23.33 1.30 16.73
N ASP A 34 -23.69 2.57 16.59
CA ASP A 34 -25.05 3.00 16.35
C ASP A 34 -25.43 2.77 14.88
N LYS A 35 -26.00 1.59 14.61
CA LYS A 35 -26.43 1.19 13.27
C LYS A 35 -27.42 2.18 12.65
N GLN A 36 -28.34 2.71 13.46
CA GLN A 36 -29.34 3.65 12.99
C GLN A 36 -28.68 4.95 12.50
N LYS A 37 -27.73 5.51 13.25
CA LYS A 37 -26.98 6.69 12.80
C LYS A 37 -26.19 6.44 11.52
N TRP A 38 -25.59 5.26 11.39
CA TRP A 38 -24.86 4.91 10.17
C TRP A 38 -25.81 4.76 8.97
N ASP A 39 -26.99 4.16 9.18
CA ASP A 39 -28.01 4.02 8.15
C ASP A 39 -28.59 5.39 7.74
N GLU A 40 -28.77 6.31 8.69
CA GLU A 40 -29.19 7.70 8.42
C GLU A 40 -28.12 8.44 7.60
N ALA A 41 -26.84 8.31 7.96
CA ALA A 41 -25.75 8.87 7.17
C ALA A 41 -25.67 8.25 5.77
N ALA A 42 -25.91 6.94 5.64
CA ALA A 42 -25.99 6.24 4.35
C ALA A 42 -27.13 6.78 3.49
N LYS A 43 -28.28 7.12 4.09
CA LYS A 43 -29.43 7.71 3.37
C LYS A 43 -29.16 9.15 2.95
N GLU A 44 -28.54 9.97 3.80
CA GLU A 44 -28.25 11.38 3.50
C GLU A 44 -27.14 11.51 2.46
N LEU A 45 -26.02 10.82 2.66
CA LEU A 45 -24.79 11.05 1.92
C LEU A 45 -24.42 9.87 1.02
N GLY A 46 -25.09 8.73 1.10
CA GLY A 46 -24.74 7.54 0.33
C GLY A 46 -23.56 6.75 0.92
N PRO A 47 -23.25 5.57 0.34
CA PRO A 47 -22.18 4.71 0.81
C PRO A 47 -20.80 5.29 0.44
N ALA A 48 -19.86 5.19 1.38
CA ALA A 48 -18.43 5.32 1.14
C ALA A 48 -17.84 3.99 0.63
N ALA A 49 -18.31 2.87 1.19
CA ALA A 49 -17.99 1.52 0.74
C ALA A 49 -19.12 0.54 1.08
N ARG A 50 -19.33 -0.46 0.23
CA ARG A 50 -20.31 -1.53 0.38
C ARG A 50 -19.67 -2.75 1.04
N ILE A 51 -20.50 -3.63 1.59
CA ILE A 51 -20.04 -4.94 2.09
C ILE A 51 -19.31 -5.67 0.95
N GLY A 52 -18.12 -6.18 1.24
CA GLY A 52 -17.25 -6.86 0.29
C GLY A 52 -16.22 -5.97 -0.39
N ASP A 53 -16.39 -4.63 -0.35
CA ASP A 53 -15.42 -3.70 -0.94
C ASP A 53 -14.10 -3.75 -0.18
N LEU A 54 -12.99 -3.63 -0.93
CA LEU A 54 -11.67 -3.43 -0.36
C LEU A 54 -11.47 -1.94 -0.08
N VAL A 55 -11.09 -1.62 1.16
CA VAL A 55 -10.81 -0.24 1.60
C VAL A 55 -9.43 -0.17 2.24
N GLN A 56 -8.84 1.02 2.21
CA GLN A 56 -7.51 1.29 2.75
C GLN A 56 -7.60 2.27 3.91
N VAL A 57 -6.87 1.99 5.00
CA VAL A 57 -6.61 2.98 6.05
C VAL A 57 -5.50 3.92 5.56
N THR A 58 -5.86 5.15 5.22
CA THR A 58 -4.94 6.14 4.62
C THR A 58 -4.28 7.04 5.66
N HIS A 59 -4.89 7.18 6.84
CA HIS A 59 -4.35 7.98 7.93
C HIS A 59 -4.86 7.47 9.28
N VAL A 60 -4.03 7.63 10.31
CA VAL A 60 -4.35 7.24 11.69
C VAL A 60 -3.89 8.36 12.61
N ASP A 61 -4.79 8.84 13.46
CA ASP A 61 -4.49 9.80 14.52
C ASP A 61 -4.93 9.23 15.87
N ILE A 62 -4.18 9.54 16.93
CA ILE A 62 -4.43 9.05 18.29
C ILE A 62 -4.79 10.24 19.15
N GLU A 63 -6.04 10.31 19.56
CA GLU A 63 -6.55 11.30 20.50
C GLU A 63 -6.53 10.75 21.94
N LYS A 64 -7.02 11.54 22.89
CA LYS A 64 -7.03 11.18 24.32
C LYS A 64 -7.87 9.93 24.63
N ASP A 65 -9.01 9.80 23.96
CA ASP A 65 -10.04 8.78 24.20
C ASP A 65 -10.51 8.11 22.90
N SER A 66 -9.85 8.40 21.76
CA SER A 66 -10.20 7.79 20.48
C SER A 66 -9.01 7.59 19.55
N ILE A 67 -9.13 6.62 18.65
CA ILE A 67 -8.25 6.47 17.48
C ILE A 67 -9.06 6.82 16.24
N ILE A 68 -8.59 7.81 15.48
CA ILE A 68 -9.24 8.29 14.27
C ILE A 68 -8.61 7.59 13.07
N LEU A 69 -9.42 6.86 12.30
CA LEU A 69 -9.01 6.09 11.13
C LEU A 69 -9.64 6.71 9.87
N GLU A 70 -8.81 7.23 9.00
CA GLU A 70 -9.23 7.72 7.68
C GLU A 70 -9.27 6.55 6.70
N ILE A 71 -10.43 6.31 6.09
CA ILE A 71 -10.66 5.23 5.13
C ILE A 71 -10.77 5.83 3.74
N ASN A 72 -9.96 5.34 2.80
CA ASN A 72 -9.91 5.79 1.40
C ASN A 72 -9.80 7.33 1.26
N GLY A 73 -8.96 7.97 2.06
CA GLY A 73 -8.74 9.41 1.99
C GLY A 73 -9.78 10.26 2.73
N GLY A 74 -10.78 9.64 3.36
CA GLY A 74 -11.83 10.31 4.12
C GLY A 74 -12.82 11.08 3.23
N MET A 75 -13.83 11.68 3.86
CA MET A 75 -14.77 12.55 3.14
C MET A 75 -14.11 13.94 2.99
N LYS A 76 -13.80 14.35 1.76
CA LYS A 76 -13.21 15.67 1.49
C LYS A 76 -14.17 16.77 1.94
N ARG A 77 -13.85 17.45 3.05
CA ARG A 77 -14.46 18.75 3.39
C ARG A 77 -13.82 19.84 2.52
N LYS A 78 -14.61 20.84 2.13
CA LYS A 78 -14.10 22.07 1.51
C LYS A 78 -13.12 22.72 2.50
N GLY A 79 -11.82 22.74 2.20
CA GLY A 79 -10.77 23.34 3.05
C GLY A 79 -10.11 22.41 4.08
N SER A 80 -9.92 21.13 3.78
CA SER A 80 -9.12 20.24 4.65
C SER A 80 -7.63 20.57 4.55
N TRP A 81 -6.94 20.59 5.69
CA TRP A 81 -5.52 20.93 5.94
C TRP A 81 -4.46 20.33 4.99
N LYS A 82 -4.82 19.37 4.13
CA LYS A 82 -3.92 18.81 3.11
C LYS A 82 -3.60 19.79 1.96
N ASP A 83 -4.29 20.93 1.88
CA ASP A 83 -3.98 21.99 0.90
C ASP A 83 -2.69 22.79 1.25
N HIS A 84 -2.06 22.56 2.41
CA HIS A 84 -0.87 23.33 2.84
C HIS A 84 0.42 22.54 3.03
N ILE A 85 0.52 21.28 2.59
CA ILE A 85 1.86 20.65 2.45
C ILE A 85 2.47 21.11 1.13
N SER A 86 2.71 22.42 1.06
CA SER A 86 3.58 23.05 0.08
C SER A 86 5.01 22.84 0.58
N ILE A 87 5.71 21.83 0.07
CA ILE A 87 7.18 21.92 0.01
C ILE A 87 7.48 22.84 -1.16
N GLY A 88 7.30 24.13 -0.90
CA GLY A 88 7.72 25.21 -1.77
C GLY A 88 9.24 25.35 -1.63
N MET A 89 9.96 24.95 -2.67
CA MET A 89 11.20 25.61 -3.02
C MET A 89 11.09 25.97 -4.50
N GLY A 90 10.61 27.19 -4.76
CA GLY A 90 10.44 27.75 -6.11
C GLY A 90 8.99 28.10 -6.42
N GLY A 91 8.72 29.40 -6.56
CA GLY A 91 7.39 29.93 -6.84
C GLY A 91 6.89 29.57 -8.24
N ALA A 92 5.80 28.81 -8.30
CA ALA A 92 4.72 28.88 -9.29
C ALA A 92 3.76 27.70 -9.01
N THR A 93 2.61 27.98 -8.37
CA THR A 93 1.57 26.96 -8.16
C THR A 93 0.59 26.99 -9.33
N THR A 94 0.80 26.14 -10.33
CA THR A 94 -0.29 25.70 -11.22
C THR A 94 -0.89 24.41 -10.63
N PRO A 95 -2.22 24.31 -10.48
CA PRO A 95 -2.83 23.07 -10.03
C PRO A 95 -2.68 22.03 -11.14
N ILE A 96 -1.97 20.95 -10.84
CA ILE A 96 -1.91 19.77 -11.70
C ILE A 96 -3.30 19.11 -11.63
N SER A 97 -4.11 19.33 -12.66
CA SER A 97 -5.25 18.48 -12.97
C SER A 97 -4.72 17.12 -13.40
N ASN A 98 -4.56 16.20 -12.43
CA ASN A 98 -4.40 14.79 -12.75
C ASN A 98 -5.72 14.27 -13.33
N GLY A 99 -5.83 14.36 -14.65
CA GLY A 99 -6.70 13.51 -15.44
C GLY A 99 -6.28 12.06 -15.27
N GLY A 100 -7.19 11.24 -14.79
CA GLY A 100 -6.98 9.80 -14.63
C GLY A 100 -7.96 9.20 -13.64
N ASN A 101 -9.10 8.74 -14.14
CA ASN A 101 -10.05 7.82 -13.50
C ASN A 101 -10.16 7.91 -11.96
N SER A 102 -11.09 8.72 -11.46
CA SER A 102 -11.55 8.59 -10.08
C SER A 102 -13.07 8.49 -10.06
N ASN A 103 -13.57 7.29 -10.37
CA ASN A 103 -14.81 6.78 -9.77
C ASN A 103 -14.59 6.47 -8.27
N ALA A 104 -13.84 7.30 -7.55
CA ALA A 104 -13.67 7.13 -6.11
C ALA A 104 -14.85 7.84 -5.42
N PRO A 105 -15.89 7.11 -4.95
CA PRO A 105 -16.80 7.69 -3.96
C PRO A 105 -15.94 8.22 -2.82
N SER A 106 -16.15 9.47 -2.41
CA SER A 106 -15.37 10.07 -1.31
C SER A 106 -15.39 9.12 -0.10
N GLY A 107 -14.22 8.84 0.49
CA GLY A 107 -14.06 7.93 1.62
C GLY A 107 -14.79 8.39 2.88
N THR A 108 -14.45 7.77 4.02
CA THR A 108 -15.08 8.08 5.31
C THR A 108 -14.05 8.04 6.43
N THR A 109 -14.45 8.44 7.64
CA THR A 109 -13.58 8.43 8.82
C THR A 109 -14.29 7.65 9.92
N ILE A 110 -13.59 6.75 10.59
CA ILE A 110 -14.08 6.02 11.76
C ILE A 110 -13.37 6.57 13.01
N ALA A 111 -14.12 6.90 14.05
CA ALA A 111 -13.58 7.20 15.37
C ALA A 111 -13.78 5.96 16.26
N LEU A 112 -12.69 5.23 16.51
CA LEU A 112 -12.65 4.13 17.46
C LEU A 112 -12.59 4.71 18.88
N ARG A 113 -13.71 4.71 19.59
CA ARG A 113 -13.91 5.33 20.90
C ARG A 113 -13.55 4.36 22.04
N PHE A 114 -12.80 4.85 23.00
CA PHE A 114 -12.45 4.14 24.24
C PHE A 114 -13.20 4.77 25.42
N ASN A 115 -13.80 3.94 26.25
CA ASN A 115 -14.53 4.40 27.45
C ASN A 115 -13.58 4.75 28.63
N ALA A 116 -12.27 4.70 28.39
CA ALA A 116 -11.20 5.02 29.34
C ALA A 116 -9.95 5.49 28.55
N SER A 117 -8.92 5.96 29.25
CA SER A 117 -7.64 6.31 28.63
C SER A 117 -7.11 5.16 27.76
N ILE A 118 -6.63 5.51 26.57
CA ILE A 118 -5.99 4.57 25.67
C ILE A 118 -4.69 4.12 26.35
N GLY A 119 -4.68 2.90 26.88
CA GLY A 119 -3.48 2.27 27.42
C GLY A 119 -2.49 1.88 26.30
N GLU A 120 -1.58 0.96 26.60
CA GLU A 120 -0.75 0.35 25.56
C GLU A 120 -1.63 -0.50 24.64
N ILE A 121 -1.86 -0.04 23.41
CA ILE A 121 -2.65 -0.73 22.39
C ILE A 121 -1.83 -0.95 21.13
N THR A 122 -1.91 -2.15 20.57
CA THR A 122 -1.19 -2.53 19.34
C THR A 122 -2.08 -2.40 18.10
N ALA A 123 -1.47 -2.40 16.92
CA ALA A 123 -2.20 -2.41 15.65
C ALA A 123 -3.10 -3.64 15.52
N THR A 124 -2.61 -4.79 15.99
CA THR A 124 -3.36 -6.05 16.02
C THR A 124 -4.62 -5.94 16.88
N ASP A 125 -4.54 -5.26 18.03
CA ASP A 125 -5.69 -5.06 18.90
C ASP A 125 -6.76 -4.18 18.23
N VAL A 126 -6.34 -3.09 17.59
CA VAL A 126 -7.24 -2.21 16.83
C VAL A 126 -7.93 -2.96 15.69
N LYS A 127 -7.19 -3.78 14.92
CA LYS A 127 -7.77 -4.63 13.86
C LYS A 127 -8.83 -5.58 14.40
N LYS A 128 -8.56 -6.23 15.55
CA LYS A 128 -9.53 -7.10 16.23
C LYS A 128 -10.78 -6.36 16.69
N MET A 129 -10.64 -5.14 17.23
CA MET A 129 -11.78 -4.32 17.66
C MET A 129 -12.68 -3.95 16.49
N LEU A 130 -12.09 -3.65 15.33
CA LEU A 130 -12.78 -3.27 14.10
C LEU A 130 -13.32 -4.46 13.29
N ALA A 131 -12.95 -5.70 13.63
CA ALA A 131 -13.37 -6.94 12.95
C ALA A 131 -14.89 -7.09 12.67
N PRO A 132 -15.81 -6.49 13.47
CA PRO A 132 -17.24 -6.48 13.14
C PRO A 132 -17.58 -5.71 11.86
N VAL A 133 -16.80 -4.69 11.49
CA VAL A 133 -17.09 -3.80 10.35
C VAL A 133 -16.01 -3.82 9.27
N LEU A 134 -14.78 -4.19 9.63
CA LEU A 134 -13.61 -4.25 8.75
C LEU A 134 -12.85 -5.55 8.99
N ASP A 135 -12.77 -6.37 7.96
CA ASP A 135 -11.96 -7.59 7.94
C ASP A 135 -10.55 -7.29 7.47
N PHE A 136 -9.61 -7.28 8.41
CA PHE A 136 -8.17 -7.15 8.12
C PHE A 136 -7.51 -8.52 7.90
N ASP A 137 -8.22 -9.63 8.12
CA ASP A 137 -7.69 -11.00 7.97
C ASP A 137 -7.82 -11.51 6.53
N LYS A 138 -8.26 -10.65 5.61
CA LYS A 138 -8.04 -10.91 4.20
C LYS A 138 -6.60 -10.63 3.84
N ARG A 139 -5.84 -11.72 3.89
CA ARG A 139 -4.66 -11.99 3.07
C ARG A 139 -4.75 -11.18 1.79
N SER A 140 -3.83 -10.24 1.62
CA SER A 140 -3.86 -9.28 0.51
C SER A 140 -4.06 -10.02 -0.83
N ALA A 141 -4.62 -9.35 -1.86
CA ALA A 141 -4.66 -9.94 -3.22
C ALA A 141 -3.27 -10.45 -3.66
N THR A 142 -2.22 -9.82 -3.14
CA THR A 142 -0.83 -10.23 -3.17
C THR A 142 -0.52 -11.57 -2.49
N GLU A 143 -1.08 -11.87 -1.31
CA GLU A 143 -0.92 -13.17 -0.63
C GLU A 143 -1.73 -14.29 -1.29
N GLN A 144 -2.95 -14.01 -1.75
CA GLN A 144 -3.72 -14.98 -2.53
C GLN A 144 -3.00 -15.31 -3.85
N TYR A 145 -2.44 -14.29 -4.50
CA TYR A 145 -1.57 -14.48 -5.66
C TYR A 145 -0.32 -15.28 -5.27
N ALA A 146 0.36 -14.92 -4.19
CA ALA A 146 1.54 -15.62 -3.69
C ALA A 146 1.27 -17.12 -3.45
N ASP A 147 0.10 -17.48 -2.91
CA ASP A 147 -0.30 -18.87 -2.68
C ASP A 147 -0.49 -19.68 -3.98
N THR A 148 -0.85 -19.03 -5.09
CA THR A 148 -0.96 -19.66 -6.42
C THR A 148 0.37 -19.77 -7.16
N LEU A 149 1.44 -19.15 -6.64
CA LEU A 149 2.75 -19.19 -7.28
C LEU A 149 3.39 -20.58 -7.22
N PRO A 150 4.14 -20.97 -8.27
CA PRO A 150 4.97 -22.17 -8.23
C PRO A 150 5.94 -22.15 -7.04
N PRO A 151 6.30 -23.31 -6.45
CA PRO A 151 7.19 -23.38 -5.30
C PRO A 151 8.53 -22.64 -5.48
N GLU A 152 9.09 -22.66 -6.69
CA GLU A 152 10.34 -21.97 -7.03
C GLU A 152 10.22 -20.45 -6.89
N ILE A 153 9.09 -19.88 -7.32
CA ILE A 153 8.83 -18.43 -7.23
C ILE A 153 8.58 -18.02 -5.78
N LYS A 154 7.87 -18.86 -5.01
CA LYS A 154 7.66 -18.63 -3.57
C LYS A 154 8.99 -18.54 -2.82
N GLN A 155 9.88 -19.51 -3.06
CA GLN A 155 11.22 -19.52 -2.46
C GLN A 155 12.05 -18.30 -2.86
N ALA A 156 11.97 -17.89 -4.13
CA ALA A 156 12.68 -16.71 -4.61
C ALA A 156 12.21 -15.40 -3.93
N ILE A 157 10.89 -15.26 -3.71
CA ILE A 157 10.31 -14.13 -2.96
C ILE A 157 10.79 -14.16 -1.51
N GLU A 158 10.75 -15.32 -0.85
CA GLU A 158 11.23 -15.48 0.53
C GLU A 158 12.73 -15.14 0.66
N GLN A 159 13.54 -15.56 -0.31
CA GLN A 159 14.96 -15.25 -0.39
C GLN A 159 15.27 -13.83 -0.87
N LYS A 160 14.24 -13.04 -1.24
CA LYS A 160 14.35 -11.69 -1.79
C LYS A 160 15.26 -11.64 -3.01
N LYS A 161 15.03 -12.54 -3.97
CA LYS A 161 15.82 -12.65 -5.21
C LYS A 161 14.90 -12.77 -6.42
N PRO A 162 15.30 -12.24 -7.58
CA PRO A 162 14.61 -12.52 -8.83
C PRO A 162 15.04 -13.92 -9.33
N VAL A 163 14.17 -14.58 -10.10
CA VAL A 163 14.51 -15.77 -10.90
C VAL A 163 13.94 -15.63 -12.30
N GLU A 164 14.55 -16.30 -13.27
CA GLU A 164 14.05 -16.32 -14.65
C GLU A 164 12.63 -16.90 -14.71
N GLY A 165 11.80 -16.39 -15.62
CA GLY A 165 10.39 -16.77 -15.71
C GLY A 165 9.44 -16.02 -14.76
N MET A 166 9.96 -15.23 -13.80
CA MET A 166 9.12 -14.32 -13.03
C MET A 166 8.43 -13.30 -13.93
N ASP A 167 7.20 -12.90 -13.60
CA ASP A 167 6.61 -11.68 -14.17
C ASP A 167 6.96 -10.44 -13.34
N ARG A 168 6.57 -9.26 -13.84
CA ARG A 168 6.88 -7.98 -13.20
C ARG A 168 6.33 -7.89 -11.77
N ASP A 169 5.14 -8.41 -11.53
CA ASP A 169 4.52 -8.35 -10.21
C ASP A 169 5.27 -9.26 -9.23
N GLN A 170 5.66 -10.47 -9.65
CA GLN A 170 6.50 -11.37 -8.85
C GLN A 170 7.87 -10.77 -8.51
N VAL A 171 8.49 -10.06 -9.45
CA VAL A 171 9.76 -9.35 -9.18
C VAL A 171 9.55 -8.20 -8.21
N LEU A 172 8.44 -7.46 -8.31
CA LEU A 172 8.09 -6.42 -7.33
C LEU A 172 7.83 -7.02 -5.95
N LEU A 173 7.26 -8.21 -5.86
CA LEU A 173 7.06 -8.91 -4.59
C LEU A 173 8.38 -9.37 -3.97
N ALA A 174 9.30 -9.88 -4.78
CA ALA A 174 10.60 -10.35 -4.30
C ALA A 174 11.54 -9.21 -3.91
N LEU A 175 11.59 -8.12 -4.69
CA LEU A 175 12.63 -7.09 -4.59
C LEU A 175 12.12 -5.68 -4.31
N GLY A 176 10.80 -5.46 -4.36
CA GLY A 176 10.22 -4.12 -4.29
C GLY A 176 10.39 -3.32 -5.59
N LYS A 177 10.26 -2.00 -5.50
CA LYS A 177 10.40 -1.09 -6.64
C LYS A 177 11.86 -0.96 -7.05
N PRO A 178 12.20 -1.07 -8.34
CA PRO A 178 13.57 -0.86 -8.80
C PRO A 178 13.98 0.61 -8.67
N ALA A 179 15.29 0.85 -8.54
CA ALA A 179 15.87 2.19 -8.51
C ALA A 179 15.79 2.87 -9.88
N ARG A 180 15.96 2.10 -10.96
CA ARG A 180 15.88 2.58 -12.33
C ARG A 180 15.26 1.54 -13.25
N LYS A 181 14.56 2.00 -14.29
CA LYS A 181 14.07 1.16 -15.39
C LYS A 181 14.58 1.73 -16.71
N THR A 182 15.00 0.87 -17.62
CA THR A 182 15.39 1.23 -18.99
C THR A 182 14.71 0.30 -19.97
N ARG A 183 14.46 0.78 -21.20
CA ARG A 183 13.88 0.00 -22.28
C ARG A 183 14.77 0.12 -23.51
N GLU A 184 14.99 -1.00 -24.18
CA GLU A 184 15.80 -1.08 -25.39
C GLU A 184 15.12 -2.05 -26.35
N THR A 185 15.13 -1.71 -27.64
CA THR A 185 14.72 -2.62 -28.70
C THR A 185 15.97 -3.04 -29.44
N LYS A 186 16.24 -4.35 -29.49
CA LYS A 186 17.41 -4.92 -30.19
C LYS A 186 16.96 -6.05 -31.11
N ASP A 187 17.36 -5.97 -32.37
CA ASP A 187 17.01 -6.95 -33.41
C ASP A 187 15.49 -7.21 -33.51
N GLY A 188 14.69 -6.16 -33.29
CA GLY A 188 13.22 -6.23 -33.30
C GLY A 188 12.58 -6.82 -32.03
N VAL A 189 13.37 -7.10 -30.99
CA VAL A 189 12.87 -7.61 -29.70
C VAL A 189 12.98 -6.51 -28.64
N ASP A 190 11.87 -6.27 -27.94
CA ASP A 190 11.81 -5.33 -26.83
C ASP A 190 12.31 -5.96 -25.53
N PHE A 191 13.25 -5.26 -24.89
CA PHE A 191 13.78 -5.57 -23.58
C PHE A 191 13.49 -4.43 -22.61
N GLU A 192 13.19 -4.78 -21.36
CA GLU A 192 13.06 -3.84 -20.26
C GLU A 192 13.99 -4.28 -19.14
N ASP A 193 14.92 -3.41 -18.74
CA ASP A 193 15.86 -3.68 -17.64
C ASP A 193 15.41 -2.93 -16.39
N TRP A 194 15.26 -3.66 -15.30
CA TRP A 194 15.03 -3.13 -13.97
C TRP A 194 16.30 -3.25 -13.14
N ILE A 195 16.73 -2.13 -12.56
CA ILE A 195 17.99 -2.00 -11.86
C ILE A 195 17.70 -1.75 -10.38
N TYR A 196 18.25 -2.61 -9.52
CA TYR A 196 18.12 -2.58 -8.08
C TYR A 196 19.48 -2.28 -7.43
N GLY A 197 19.47 -1.51 -6.34
CA GLY A 197 20.68 -1.06 -5.66
C GLY A 197 21.34 0.16 -6.33
N GLN A 198 22.32 0.73 -5.64
CA GLN A 198 23.11 1.87 -6.12
C GLN A 198 24.59 1.68 -5.72
N PRO A 199 25.54 2.07 -6.58
CA PRO A 199 26.95 2.12 -6.21
C PRO A 199 27.25 3.16 -5.10
N PRO A 200 28.24 2.91 -4.22
CA PRO A 200 29.00 1.68 -4.08
C PRO A 200 28.16 0.57 -3.40
N GLY A 201 28.22 -0.65 -3.94
CA GLY A 201 27.44 -1.78 -3.42
C GLY A 201 26.99 -2.77 -4.50
N ARG A 202 26.13 -3.71 -4.10
CA ARG A 202 25.51 -4.68 -5.01
C ARG A 202 24.47 -3.99 -5.89
N VAL A 203 24.55 -4.23 -7.19
CA VAL A 203 23.57 -3.81 -8.18
C VAL A 203 23.03 -5.06 -8.88
N THR A 204 21.71 -5.21 -8.91
CA THR A 204 21.03 -6.33 -9.58
C THR A 204 20.25 -5.82 -10.78
N PHE A 205 20.52 -6.37 -11.94
CA PHE A 205 19.84 -6.10 -13.20
C PHE A 205 18.88 -7.26 -13.50
N VAL A 206 17.63 -6.93 -13.77
CA VAL A 206 16.57 -7.88 -14.12
C VAL A 206 16.03 -7.50 -15.49
N THR A 207 16.35 -8.29 -16.51
CA THR A 207 15.92 -8.05 -17.89
C THR A 207 14.63 -8.81 -18.17
N PHE A 208 13.62 -8.11 -18.68
CA PHE A 208 12.38 -8.67 -19.16
C PHE A 208 12.36 -8.70 -20.69
N SER A 209 11.76 -9.73 -21.26
CA SER A 209 11.26 -9.71 -22.64
C SER A 209 9.77 -10.04 -22.61
N GLY A 210 8.95 -9.20 -23.23
CA GLY A 210 7.50 -9.27 -23.07
C GLY A 210 7.09 -9.19 -21.59
N ALA A 211 6.43 -10.23 -21.07
CA ALA A 211 5.91 -10.30 -19.70
C ALA A 211 6.88 -10.89 -18.67
N LYS A 212 7.97 -11.53 -19.09
CA LYS A 212 8.77 -12.43 -18.23
C LYS A 212 10.23 -12.03 -18.12
N VAL A 213 10.83 -12.33 -16.97
CA VAL A 213 12.28 -12.22 -16.76
C VAL A 213 12.98 -13.26 -17.63
N VAL A 214 13.93 -12.78 -18.42
CA VAL A 214 14.76 -13.60 -19.32
C VAL A 214 16.24 -13.58 -18.97
N ARG A 215 16.66 -12.67 -18.06
CA ARG A 215 18.05 -12.59 -17.61
C ARG A 215 18.16 -11.87 -16.28
N ILE A 216 19.06 -12.35 -15.42
CA ILE A 216 19.45 -11.69 -14.18
C ILE A 216 20.97 -11.52 -14.15
N LYS A 217 21.45 -10.32 -13.85
CA LYS A 217 22.89 -10.04 -13.66
C LYS A 217 23.10 -9.33 -12.32
N GLU A 218 23.88 -9.91 -11.43
CA GLU A 218 24.33 -9.24 -10.20
C GLU A 218 25.76 -8.73 -10.42
N THR A 219 26.02 -7.51 -9.96
CA THR A 219 27.34 -6.88 -10.03
C THR A 219 27.63 -6.18 -8.71
N TYR A 220 28.91 -6.00 -8.39
CA TYR A 220 29.34 -5.21 -7.23
C TYR A 220 30.15 -4.03 -7.75
N ALA A 221 29.59 -2.82 -7.64
CA ALA A 221 30.27 -1.61 -8.07
C ALA A 221 31.07 -1.04 -6.90
N GLY A 222 32.40 -1.02 -7.02
CA GLY A 222 33.29 -0.37 -6.06
C GLY A 222 33.24 1.16 -6.15
N LEU A 223 33.90 1.84 -5.18
CA LEU A 223 34.15 3.29 -5.18
C LEU A 223 35.02 3.66 -6.41
N GLY A 224 34.40 3.81 -7.57
CA GLY A 224 35.13 4.06 -8.83
C GLY A 224 34.36 3.87 -10.14
N GLY A 225 33.07 3.53 -10.10
CA GLY A 225 32.17 3.65 -11.27
C GLY A 225 32.34 2.62 -12.39
N THR A 226 33.22 1.63 -12.27
CA THR A 226 33.31 0.53 -13.24
C THR A 226 32.71 -0.76 -12.66
N ILE A 227 31.82 -1.35 -13.44
CA ILE A 227 31.05 -2.55 -13.11
C ILE A 227 32.00 -3.75 -13.23
N ALA A 228 32.54 -4.25 -12.13
CA ALA A 228 33.32 -5.49 -12.13
C ALA A 228 32.36 -6.69 -12.20
N GLU A 229 32.60 -7.61 -13.14
CA GLU A 229 31.88 -8.90 -13.18
C GLU A 229 32.23 -9.72 -11.95
N THR A 230 31.21 -10.23 -11.26
CA THR A 230 31.42 -11.02 -10.04
C THR A 230 31.89 -12.43 -10.44
N PRO A 231 32.96 -12.98 -9.83
CA PRO A 231 33.44 -14.32 -10.18
C PRO A 231 32.39 -15.38 -9.84
N LYS A 232 32.21 -16.37 -10.72
CA LYS A 232 31.35 -17.53 -10.44
C LYS A 232 31.92 -18.32 -9.25
N PRO A 233 31.08 -18.81 -8.32
CA PRO A 233 31.54 -19.68 -7.24
C PRO A 233 32.11 -20.97 -7.84
N ILE A 234 33.28 -21.37 -7.33
CA ILE A 234 33.96 -22.61 -7.66
C ILE A 234 33.13 -23.76 -7.04
N GLN A 235 32.81 -24.78 -7.83
CA GLN A 235 32.14 -26.01 -7.40
C GLN A 235 33.01 -26.84 -6.47
#